data_AF-A0A0E3ZX17-F1
#
_entry.id   AF-A0A0E3ZX17-F1
#
_cell.length_a   1.000
_cell.length_b   1.000
_cell.length_c   1.000
_cell.angle_alpha   90.00
_cell.angle_beta   90.00
_cell.angle_gamma   90.00
#
_symmetry.space_group_name_H-M   'P 1'
#
loop_
_entity.id
_entity.type
_entity.pdbx_description
1 polymer ?
#
loop_
_entity_poly.entity_id
_entity_poly.type
_entity_poly.pdbx_seq_one_letter_code
_entity_poly.pdbx_strand_id
1 'polypeptide(L)'
;MRKIRFVIYSLAVASCLIEGCVSNKSIKEFTGTSIEATRRLPVLADDLAESCVRQKQYASIREGTFDPVKLRHDAEKECVSLKASEKNFIVANKVLVQYLHTLDKLAGDDIVTYDKSIDKLVANLGDSKLIPKAQVTTLSKLVNLIGDASSNGWRRKKLGKAITLANPDIQTLLSTLSAIIKNDYVQLLQNEQLAAKNLYLATIKENVKKEPITIILLQQQWDREFKLLEERKIAAGTYADILTTIAQGHQLLFDKQARLSGKEVRKEILDYTSKLVPLIGEIHDKF
;
A
#
# COMPACT_ATOMS: atom_id res chain seq x y z
N MET A 1 23.58 59.76 34.21
CA MET A 1 22.48 58.75 34.21
C MET A 1 21.79 58.56 32.84
N ARG A 2 22.55 58.44 31.73
CA ARG A 2 21.96 58.34 30.38
C ARG A 2 22.45 57.15 29.54
N LYS A 3 23.42 56.36 30.05
CA LYS A 3 24.04 55.23 29.34
C LYS A 3 23.51 53.84 29.75
N ILE A 4 22.75 53.73 30.86
CA ILE A 4 22.24 52.44 31.38
C ILE A 4 20.91 52.03 30.72
N ARG A 5 20.18 52.98 30.10
CA ARG A 5 18.88 52.70 29.46
C ARG A 5 18.98 52.07 28.06
N PHE A 6 20.13 52.12 27.39
CA PHE A 6 20.28 51.57 26.04
C PHE A 6 20.64 50.08 26.02
N VAL A 7 21.24 49.54 27.09
CA VAL A 7 21.65 48.13 27.15
C VAL A 7 20.46 47.21 27.44
N ILE A 8 19.40 47.72 28.07
CA ILE A 8 18.19 46.93 28.41
C ILE A 8 17.29 46.73 27.18
N TYR A 9 17.30 47.65 26.20
CA TYR A 9 16.52 47.49 24.97
C TYR A 9 17.14 46.54 23.93
N SER A 10 18.46 46.33 23.96
CA SER A 10 19.12 45.38 23.05
C SER A 10 19.03 43.92 23.53
N LEU A 11 18.63 43.66 24.78
CA LEU A 11 18.48 42.29 25.30
C LEU A 11 17.05 41.74 25.19
N ALA A 12 16.05 42.60 24.98
CA ALA A 12 14.63 42.19 24.89
C ALA A 12 14.18 41.73 23.49
N VAL A 13 14.95 42.01 22.44
CA VAL A 13 14.60 41.64 21.05
C VAL A 13 15.17 40.27 20.64
N ALA A 14 16.12 39.71 21.42
CA ALA A 14 16.74 38.42 21.12
C ALA A 14 15.96 37.19 21.63
N SER A 15 14.84 37.37 22.35
CA SER A 15 14.11 36.25 22.98
C SER A 15 12.85 35.76 22.24
N CYS A 16 12.49 36.32 21.08
CA CYS A 16 11.29 35.91 20.32
C CYS A 16 11.54 34.99 19.11
N LEU A 17 12.76 34.50 18.88
CA LEU A 17 13.05 33.57 17.78
C LEU A 17 13.19 32.11 18.22
N ILE A 18 12.79 31.79 19.45
CA ILE A 18 12.61 30.41 19.91
C ILE A 18 11.13 30.05 19.73
N GLU A 19 10.61 30.17 18.50
CA GLU A 19 9.42 29.40 18.15
C GLU A 19 9.82 27.93 18.24
N GLY A 20 9.44 27.33 19.36
CA GLY A 20 10.00 26.09 19.86
C GLY A 20 10.00 24.94 18.86
N CYS A 21 10.82 23.94 19.18
CA CYS A 21 10.76 22.59 18.67
C CYS A 21 9.36 21.98 18.92
N VAL A 22 8.34 22.43 18.18
CA VAL A 22 7.05 21.79 18.13
C VAL A 22 7.24 20.58 17.23
N SER A 23 7.53 19.43 17.84
CA SER A 23 7.52 18.14 17.15
C SER A 23 6.21 17.98 16.37
N ASN A 24 6.28 17.46 15.13
CA ASN A 24 5.09 17.29 14.30
C ASN A 24 4.39 15.96 14.65
N LYS A 25 3.98 15.82 15.92
CA LYS A 25 3.40 14.58 16.46
C LYS A 25 2.25 14.04 15.61
N SER A 26 1.36 14.91 15.12
CA SER A 26 0.23 14.50 14.26
C SER A 26 0.68 13.94 12.91
N ILE A 27 1.77 14.46 12.33
CA ILE A 27 2.36 13.92 11.09
C ILE A 27 3.02 12.57 11.38
N LYS A 28 3.71 12.46 12.52
CA LYS A 28 4.28 11.20 13.01
C LYS A 28 3.21 10.12 13.18
N GLU A 29 2.08 10.47 13.79
CA GLU A 29 0.95 9.57 14.01
C GLU A 29 0.30 9.11 12.71
N PHE A 30 0.06 10.04 11.78
CA PHE A 30 -0.46 9.74 10.45
C PHE A 30 0.48 8.82 9.65
N THR A 31 1.77 9.13 9.62
CA THR A 31 2.77 8.32 8.90
C THR A 31 2.95 6.95 9.54
N GLY A 32 3.00 6.86 10.88
CA GLY A 32 3.00 5.60 11.62
C GLY A 32 1.77 4.72 11.32
N THR A 33 0.57 5.30 11.30
CA THR A 33 -0.66 4.58 10.96
C THR A 33 -0.68 4.15 9.49
N SER A 34 -0.17 4.98 8.59
CA SER A 34 -0.02 4.64 7.17
C SER A 34 0.97 3.49 6.94
N ILE A 35 2.06 3.44 7.71
CA ILE A 35 3.02 2.33 7.69
C ILE A 35 2.34 1.04 8.14
N GLU A 36 1.57 1.07 9.23
CA GLU A 36 0.84 -0.12 9.68
C GLU A 36 -0.15 -0.61 8.63
N ALA A 37 -0.89 0.31 8.01
CA ALA A 37 -1.84 -0.02 6.95
C ALA A 37 -1.17 -0.72 5.76
N THR A 38 -0.01 -0.20 5.33
CA THR A 38 0.73 -0.71 4.14
C THR A 38 1.43 -2.05 4.36
N ARG A 39 1.52 -2.55 5.61
CA ARG A 39 2.04 -3.90 5.90
C ARG A 39 1.18 -5.03 5.36
N ARG A 40 -0.08 -4.76 5.00
CA ARG A 40 -1.02 -5.76 4.47
C ARG A 40 -0.86 -6.04 2.98
N LEU A 41 -0.17 -5.15 2.26
CA LEU A 41 -0.01 -5.29 0.81
C LEU A 41 0.62 -6.61 0.35
N PRO A 42 1.67 -7.16 1.01
CA PRO A 42 2.30 -8.40 0.53
C PRO A 42 1.32 -9.58 0.46
N VAL A 43 0.40 -9.71 1.42
CA VAL A 43 -0.60 -10.79 1.43
C VAL A 43 -1.57 -10.65 0.24
N LEU A 44 -2.02 -9.42 -0.05
CA LEU A 44 -2.83 -9.12 -1.24
C LEU A 44 -2.05 -9.36 -2.53
N ALA A 45 -0.76 -9.02 -2.54
CA ALA A 45 0.12 -9.22 -3.69
C ALA A 45 0.29 -10.70 -4.02
N ASP A 46 0.50 -11.54 -3.00
CA ASP A 46 0.68 -12.98 -3.18
C ASP A 46 -0.59 -13.62 -3.76
N ASP A 47 -1.78 -13.16 -3.35
CA ASP A 47 -3.04 -13.71 -3.86
C ASP A 47 -3.36 -13.29 -5.30
N LEU A 48 -2.77 -12.21 -5.84
CA LEU A 48 -2.93 -11.85 -7.27
C LEU A 48 -2.51 -13.00 -8.18
N ALA A 49 -1.35 -13.60 -7.93
CA ALA A 49 -0.85 -14.71 -8.72
C ALA A 49 -1.61 -16.00 -8.41
N GLU A 50 -1.88 -16.29 -7.13
CA GLU A 50 -2.59 -17.51 -6.74
C GLU A 50 -4.05 -17.52 -7.22
N SER A 51 -4.73 -16.37 -7.33
CA SER A 51 -6.07 -16.28 -7.91
C SER A 51 -6.11 -16.71 -9.37
N CYS A 52 -5.09 -16.30 -10.15
CA CYS A 52 -4.93 -16.78 -11.52
C CYS A 52 -4.72 -18.31 -11.56
N VAL A 53 -3.87 -18.85 -10.68
CA VAL A 53 -3.61 -20.30 -10.62
C VAL A 53 -4.91 -21.06 -10.33
N ARG A 54 -5.68 -20.65 -9.32
CA ARG A 54 -6.96 -21.28 -8.97
C ARG A 54 -7.98 -21.19 -10.11
N GLN A 55 -8.08 -20.01 -10.74
CA GLN A 55 -8.94 -19.83 -11.91
C GLN A 55 -8.62 -20.84 -13.03
N LYS A 56 -7.33 -21.03 -13.34
CA LYS A 56 -6.87 -21.97 -14.37
C LYS A 56 -7.12 -23.42 -13.98
N GLN A 57 -6.88 -23.77 -12.73
CA GLN A 57 -7.19 -25.10 -12.21
C GLN A 57 -8.68 -25.44 -12.36
N TYR A 58 -9.59 -24.52 -12.01
CA TYR A 58 -11.04 -24.75 -12.21
C TYR A 58 -11.40 -24.98 -13.67
N ALA A 59 -10.79 -24.23 -14.60
CA ALA A 59 -11.01 -24.40 -16.03
C ALA A 59 -10.50 -25.76 -16.54
N SER A 60 -9.30 -26.17 -16.14
CA SER A 60 -8.68 -27.43 -16.61
C SER A 60 -9.30 -28.68 -15.98
N ILE A 61 -9.76 -28.62 -14.72
CA ILE A 61 -10.52 -29.71 -14.10
C ILE A 61 -11.81 -29.96 -14.88
N ARG A 62 -12.49 -28.89 -15.30
CA ARG A 62 -13.70 -28.99 -16.12
C ARG A 62 -13.45 -29.65 -17.47
N GLU A 63 -12.24 -29.53 -18.03
CA GLU A 63 -11.83 -30.17 -19.28
C GLU A 63 -11.41 -31.65 -19.10
N GLY A 64 -11.48 -32.18 -17.87
CA GLY A 64 -11.23 -33.59 -17.57
C GLY A 64 -9.79 -33.92 -17.17
N THR A 65 -8.93 -32.92 -16.94
CA THR A 65 -7.59 -33.13 -16.39
C THR A 65 -7.67 -33.20 -14.87
N PHE A 66 -7.19 -34.28 -14.25
CA PHE A 66 -7.31 -34.49 -12.79
C PHE A 66 -5.99 -34.77 -12.07
N ASP A 67 -4.85 -34.59 -12.73
CA ASP A 67 -3.53 -34.63 -12.08
C ASP A 67 -3.26 -33.29 -11.35
N PRO A 68 -3.35 -33.22 -10.02
CA PRO A 68 -3.29 -31.94 -9.30
C PRO A 68 -1.92 -31.26 -9.42
N VAL A 69 -0.85 -32.05 -9.54
CA VAL A 69 0.52 -31.52 -9.65
C VAL A 69 0.73 -30.91 -11.02
N LYS A 70 0.34 -31.64 -12.07
CA LYS A 70 0.42 -31.13 -13.45
C LYS A 70 -0.46 -29.91 -13.66
N LEU A 71 -1.70 -29.94 -13.14
CA LEU A 71 -2.63 -28.82 -13.19
C LEU A 71 -2.04 -27.55 -12.59
N ARG A 72 -1.45 -27.67 -11.39
CA ARG A 72 -0.82 -26.51 -10.73
C ARG A 72 0.36 -25.99 -11.54
N HIS A 73 1.23 -26.88 -12.01
CA HIS A 73 2.42 -26.51 -12.80
C HIS A 73 2.06 -25.80 -14.11
N ASP A 74 1.07 -26.31 -14.83
CA ASP A 74 0.63 -25.70 -16.10
C ASP A 74 -0.07 -24.35 -15.84
N ALA A 75 -0.88 -24.25 -14.79
CA ALA A 75 -1.47 -22.98 -14.36
C ALA A 75 -0.42 -21.94 -13.96
N GLU A 76 0.61 -22.33 -13.20
CA GLU A 76 1.72 -21.44 -12.80
C GLU A 76 2.49 -20.91 -14.01
N LYS A 77 2.71 -21.73 -15.04
CA LYS A 77 3.33 -21.29 -16.30
C LYS A 77 2.51 -20.24 -17.01
N GLU A 78 1.18 -20.42 -17.09
CA GLU A 78 0.30 -19.44 -17.71
C GLU A 78 0.19 -18.14 -16.90
N CYS A 79 0.32 -18.23 -15.58
CA CYS A 79 0.23 -17.10 -14.66
C CYS A 79 1.59 -16.41 -14.36
N VAL A 80 2.68 -16.80 -15.02
CA VAL A 80 4.04 -16.31 -14.75
C VAL A 80 4.18 -14.78 -14.82
N SER A 81 3.42 -14.13 -15.71
CA SER A 81 3.43 -12.67 -15.86
C SER A 81 2.83 -11.93 -14.66
N LEU A 82 1.85 -12.53 -13.97
CA LEU A 82 1.28 -12.01 -12.74
C LEU A 82 2.23 -12.25 -11.56
N LYS A 83 2.93 -13.39 -11.52
CA LYS A 83 3.98 -13.64 -10.53
C LYS A 83 5.14 -12.65 -10.62
N ALA A 84 5.52 -12.26 -11.84
CA ALA A 84 6.49 -11.17 -12.04
C ALA A 84 5.94 -9.82 -11.55
N SER A 85 4.65 -9.56 -11.75
CA SER A 85 3.99 -8.33 -11.31
C SER A 85 3.86 -8.25 -9.78
N GLU A 86 3.62 -9.37 -9.09
CA GLU A 86 3.62 -9.47 -7.62
C GLU A 86 4.93 -8.93 -7.02
N LYS A 87 6.08 -9.38 -7.54
CA LYS A 87 7.38 -8.89 -7.09
C LYS A 87 7.49 -7.37 -7.23
N ASN A 88 7.10 -6.84 -8.39
CA ASN A 88 7.15 -5.40 -8.64
C ASN A 88 6.23 -4.65 -7.67
N PHE A 89 5.06 -5.20 -7.37
CA PHE A 89 4.07 -4.63 -6.47
C PHE A 89 4.59 -4.56 -5.02
N ILE A 90 5.23 -5.65 -4.55
CA ILE A 90 5.88 -5.71 -3.25
C ILE A 90 7.02 -4.68 -3.15
N VAL A 91 7.85 -4.55 -4.19
CA VAL A 91 8.94 -3.55 -4.21
C VAL A 91 8.39 -2.12 -4.18
N ALA A 92 7.35 -1.84 -4.97
CA ALA A 92 6.69 -0.53 -4.98
C ALA A 92 6.15 -0.16 -3.58
N ASN A 93 5.55 -1.12 -2.87
CA ASN A 93 5.11 -0.91 -1.49
C ASN A 93 6.27 -0.73 -0.52
N LYS A 94 7.39 -1.45 -0.68
CA LYS A 94 8.59 -1.23 0.14
C LYS A 94 9.13 0.20 0.01
N VAL A 95 9.13 0.75 -1.21
CA VAL A 95 9.51 2.16 -1.43
C VAL A 95 8.54 3.10 -0.73
N LEU A 96 7.22 2.86 -0.82
CA LEU A 96 6.21 3.63 -0.10
C LEU A 96 6.43 3.58 1.42
N VAL A 97 6.61 2.39 1.98
CA VAL A 97 6.86 2.18 3.41
C VAL A 97 8.13 2.92 3.86
N GLN A 98 9.21 2.83 3.08
CA GLN A 98 10.46 3.53 3.39
C GLN A 98 10.30 5.05 3.33
N TYR A 99 9.53 5.56 2.37
CA TYR A 99 9.18 6.97 2.29
C TYR A 99 8.39 7.43 3.52
N LEU A 100 7.35 6.68 3.91
CA LEU A 100 6.55 6.99 5.10
C LEU A 100 7.40 6.93 6.37
N HIS A 101 8.31 5.97 6.50
CA HIS A 101 9.29 5.93 7.59
C HIS A 101 10.21 7.15 7.60
N THR A 102 10.61 7.64 6.42
CA THR A 102 11.41 8.85 6.31
C THR A 102 10.63 10.06 6.84
N LEU A 103 9.35 10.19 6.48
CA LEU A 103 8.49 11.25 7.01
C LEU A 103 8.26 11.12 8.52
N ASP A 104 8.00 9.90 9.03
CA ASP A 104 7.84 9.61 10.47
C ASP A 104 9.07 10.08 11.26
N LYS A 105 10.27 9.73 10.79
CA LYS A 105 11.54 10.12 11.42
C LYS A 105 11.79 11.62 11.34
N LEU A 106 11.56 12.24 10.18
CA LEU A 106 11.69 13.69 10.02
C LEU A 106 10.68 14.47 10.89
N ALA A 107 9.47 13.95 11.07
CA ALA A 107 8.44 14.55 11.91
C ALA A 107 8.71 14.39 13.42
N GLY A 108 9.37 13.29 13.80
CA GLY A 108 9.76 12.97 15.17
C GLY A 108 11.11 13.52 15.62
N ASP A 109 11.79 14.31 14.79
CA ASP A 109 13.16 14.77 15.04
C ASP A 109 14.18 13.63 15.25
N ASP A 110 13.97 12.51 14.56
CA ASP A 110 14.86 11.34 14.59
C ASP A 110 15.85 11.33 13.41
N ILE A 111 16.85 10.45 13.47
CA ILE A 111 17.77 10.19 12.34
C ILE A 111 17.06 9.32 11.31
N VAL A 112 17.09 9.74 10.05
CA VAL A 112 16.61 8.94 8.91
C VAL A 112 17.72 7.95 8.53
N THR A 113 17.43 6.66 8.63
CA THR A 113 18.30 5.59 8.12
C THR A 113 17.79 5.13 6.76
N TYR A 114 18.68 5.11 5.78
CA TYR A 114 18.35 4.64 4.43
C TYR A 114 18.82 3.21 4.20
N ASP A 115 17.90 2.33 3.80
CA ASP A 115 18.23 0.97 3.37
C ASP A 115 18.62 0.93 1.89
N LYS A 116 19.93 0.85 1.62
CA LYS A 116 20.51 0.73 0.27
C LYS A 116 20.11 -0.56 -0.46
N SER A 117 19.51 -1.54 0.22
CA SER A 117 18.97 -2.73 -0.46
C SER A 117 17.85 -2.37 -1.43
N ILE A 118 17.13 -1.27 -1.15
CA ILE A 118 16.01 -0.78 -1.98
C ILE A 118 16.50 -0.31 -3.35
N ASP A 119 17.68 0.31 -3.45
CA ASP A 119 18.29 0.68 -4.74
C ASP A 119 18.40 -0.53 -5.66
N LYS A 120 18.90 -1.64 -5.13
CA LYS A 120 19.09 -2.89 -5.87
C LYS A 120 17.74 -3.50 -6.23
N LEU A 121 16.74 -3.42 -5.35
CA LEU A 121 15.40 -3.93 -5.64
C LEU A 121 14.76 -3.18 -6.81
N VAL A 122 14.82 -1.84 -6.80
CA VAL A 122 14.27 -0.99 -7.86
C VAL A 122 15.04 -1.16 -9.17
N ALA A 123 16.37 -1.23 -9.13
CA ALA A 123 17.20 -1.46 -10.31
C ALA A 123 16.95 -2.82 -10.97
N ASN A 124 16.54 -3.82 -10.18
CA ASN A 124 16.20 -5.17 -10.66
C ASN A 124 14.72 -5.32 -11.04
N LEU A 125 13.95 -4.23 -11.07
CA LEU A 125 12.58 -4.27 -11.58
C LEU A 125 12.61 -4.44 -13.09
N GLY A 126 12.05 -5.55 -13.55
CA GLY A 126 11.75 -5.76 -14.96
C GLY A 126 10.45 -5.06 -15.36
N ASP A 127 10.22 -4.99 -16.67
CA ASP A 127 8.90 -4.62 -17.18
C ASP A 127 7.86 -5.66 -16.75
N SER A 128 6.69 -5.22 -16.34
CA SER A 128 5.61 -6.11 -15.91
C SER A 128 4.27 -5.59 -16.38
N LYS A 129 3.29 -6.50 -16.49
CA LYS A 129 1.96 -6.16 -16.97
C LYS A 129 1.27 -5.10 -16.10
N LEU A 130 1.46 -5.16 -14.77
CA LEU A 130 0.78 -4.28 -13.82
C LEU A 130 1.60 -3.05 -13.43
N ILE A 131 2.93 -3.12 -13.48
CA ILE A 131 3.83 -1.99 -13.19
C ILE A 131 4.71 -1.73 -14.41
N PRO A 132 4.35 -0.74 -15.23
CA PRO A 132 5.14 -0.33 -16.40
C PRO A 132 6.46 0.35 -16.02
N LYS A 133 7.36 0.48 -16.98
CA LYS A 133 8.65 1.17 -16.83
C LYS A 133 8.55 2.63 -16.33
N ALA A 134 7.48 3.35 -16.67
CA ALA A 134 7.29 4.73 -16.20
C ALA A 134 7.23 4.80 -14.67
N GLN A 135 6.60 3.80 -14.04
CA GLN A 135 6.47 3.66 -12.60
C GLN A 135 7.81 3.27 -11.96
N VAL A 136 8.66 2.49 -12.63
CA VAL A 136 10.03 2.19 -12.16
C VAL A 136 10.86 3.48 -12.03
N THR A 137 10.68 4.44 -12.95
CA THR A 137 11.31 5.76 -12.86
C THR A 137 10.82 6.54 -11.64
N THR A 138 9.50 6.53 -11.38
CA THR A 138 8.90 7.15 -10.18
C THR A 138 9.48 6.55 -8.89
N LEU A 139 9.61 5.22 -8.82
CA LEU A 139 10.22 4.55 -7.68
C LEU A 139 11.68 4.98 -7.49
N SER A 140 12.46 5.05 -8.57
CA SER A 140 13.87 5.47 -8.52
C SER A 140 14.03 6.90 -7.97
N LYS A 141 13.14 7.82 -8.37
CA LYS A 141 13.14 9.20 -7.84
C LYS A 141 12.85 9.26 -6.34
N LEU A 142 11.86 8.48 -5.88
CA LEU A 142 11.52 8.40 -4.45
C LEU A 142 12.68 7.84 -3.63
N VAL A 143 13.33 6.80 -4.14
CA VAL A 143 14.50 6.19 -3.49
C VAL A 143 15.66 7.18 -3.37
N ASN A 144 15.97 7.91 -4.44
CA ASN A 144 16.98 8.98 -4.40
C ASN A 144 16.63 10.06 -3.37
N LEU A 145 15.36 10.47 -3.30
CA LEU A 145 14.88 11.45 -2.33
C LEU A 145 15.02 10.96 -0.89
N ILE A 146 14.72 9.68 -0.62
CA ILE A 146 14.94 9.04 0.68
C ILE A 146 16.43 9.09 1.03
N GLY A 147 17.30 8.74 0.09
CA GLY A 147 18.76 8.83 0.25
C GLY A 147 19.21 10.25 0.60
N ASP A 148 18.74 11.25 -0.13
CA ASP A 148 19.05 12.67 0.12
C ASP A 148 18.53 13.14 1.48
N ALA A 149 17.34 12.70 1.90
CA ALA A 149 16.77 13.03 3.19
C ALA A 149 17.61 12.47 4.37
N SER A 150 18.35 11.38 4.15
CA SER A 150 19.23 10.75 5.15
C SER A 150 20.55 11.50 5.39
N SER A 151 20.96 12.39 4.49
CA SER A 151 22.12 13.27 4.72
C SER A 151 21.86 14.20 5.93
N ASN A 152 22.87 14.62 6.68
CA ASN A 152 22.65 15.48 7.87
C ASN A 152 22.31 16.94 7.50
N GLY A 153 21.41 17.58 8.25
CA GLY A 153 21.16 19.04 8.18
C GLY A 153 19.69 19.45 8.08
N TRP A 154 19.19 20.16 9.10
CA TRP A 154 17.90 20.88 9.19
C TRP A 154 16.60 20.10 8.87
N ARG A 155 16.13 19.35 9.87
CA ARG A 155 15.00 18.38 9.82
C ARG A 155 13.65 18.97 9.40
N ARG A 156 13.24 20.13 9.93
CA ARG A 156 11.94 20.74 9.59
C ARG A 156 11.86 21.21 8.13
N LYS A 157 12.94 21.82 7.63
CA LYS A 157 13.05 22.21 6.21
C LYS A 157 13.14 20.96 5.31
N LYS A 158 13.75 19.89 5.80
CA LYS A 158 13.75 18.58 5.11
C LYS A 158 12.39 17.93 5.06
N LEU A 159 11.58 17.98 6.12
CA LEU A 159 10.22 17.44 6.11
C LEU A 159 9.37 18.12 5.03
N GLY A 160 9.29 19.46 5.08
CA GLY A 160 8.56 20.24 4.06
C GLY A 160 9.08 19.95 2.65
N LYS A 161 10.41 20.02 2.44
CA LYS A 161 11.04 19.75 1.14
C LYS A 161 10.78 18.33 0.64
N ALA A 162 10.84 17.32 1.51
CA ALA A 162 10.58 15.93 1.15
C ALA A 162 9.13 15.77 0.68
N ILE A 163 8.16 16.32 1.42
CA ILE A 163 6.75 16.34 1.03
C ILE A 163 6.57 17.05 -0.32
N THR A 164 7.18 18.23 -0.51
CA THR A 164 7.07 18.99 -1.77
C THR A 164 7.58 18.19 -2.96
N LEU A 165 8.82 17.68 -2.85
CA LEU A 165 9.51 17.03 -3.96
C LEU A 165 8.90 15.66 -4.28
N ALA A 166 8.44 14.93 -3.27
CA ALA A 166 7.89 13.59 -3.44
C ALA A 166 6.41 13.60 -3.87
N ASN A 167 5.65 14.69 -3.67
CA ASN A 167 4.19 14.65 -3.86
C ASN A 167 3.77 14.11 -5.24
N PRO A 168 4.28 14.60 -6.39
CA PRO A 168 3.86 14.07 -7.69
C PRO A 168 4.11 12.55 -7.82
N ASP A 169 5.27 12.09 -7.36
CA ASP A 169 5.68 10.69 -7.45
C ASP A 169 4.89 9.80 -6.48
N ILE A 170 4.59 10.28 -5.27
CA ILE A 170 3.77 9.58 -4.28
C ILE A 170 2.31 9.49 -4.71
N GLN A 171 1.73 10.57 -5.25
CA GLN A 171 0.37 10.52 -5.79
C GLN A 171 0.27 9.52 -6.95
N THR A 172 1.26 9.51 -7.84
CA THR A 172 1.35 8.52 -8.93
C THR A 172 1.48 7.10 -8.40
N LEU A 173 2.33 6.87 -7.40
CA LEU A 173 2.51 5.56 -6.80
C LEU A 173 1.23 5.05 -6.12
N LEU A 174 0.63 5.85 -5.24
CA LEU A 174 -0.56 5.47 -4.49
C LEU A 174 -1.77 5.23 -5.41
N SER A 175 -1.97 6.08 -6.41
CA SER A 175 -3.03 5.89 -7.40
C SER A 175 -2.82 4.63 -8.25
N THR A 176 -1.57 4.34 -8.66
CA THR A 176 -1.25 3.10 -9.38
C THR A 176 -1.51 1.87 -8.51
N LEU A 177 -1.02 1.87 -7.27
CA LEU A 177 -1.23 0.74 -6.35
C LEU A 177 -2.72 0.51 -6.08
N SER A 178 -3.48 1.60 -5.92
CA SER A 178 -4.92 1.56 -5.70
C SER A 178 -5.66 1.02 -6.94
N ALA A 179 -5.28 1.45 -8.15
CA ALA A 179 -5.86 0.97 -9.39
C ALA A 179 -5.62 -0.53 -9.62
N ILE A 180 -4.39 -1.01 -9.36
CA ILE A 180 -4.06 -2.44 -9.48
C ILE A 180 -4.95 -3.29 -8.57
N ILE A 181 -5.13 -2.87 -7.32
CA ILE A 181 -5.95 -3.61 -6.36
C ILE A 181 -7.44 -3.52 -6.72
N LYS A 182 -7.93 -2.30 -6.96
CA LYS A 182 -9.36 -2.06 -7.18
C LYS A 182 -9.87 -2.62 -8.50
N ASN A 183 -9.04 -2.62 -9.54
CA ASN A 183 -9.44 -3.02 -10.88
C ASN A 183 -8.90 -4.40 -11.21
N ASP A 184 -7.58 -4.58 -11.26
CA ASP A 184 -6.97 -5.81 -11.78
C ASP A 184 -7.18 -6.99 -10.83
N TYR A 185 -6.95 -6.82 -9.52
CA TYR A 185 -7.14 -7.90 -8.54
C TYR A 185 -8.61 -8.27 -8.38
N VAL A 186 -9.50 -7.28 -8.24
CA VAL A 186 -10.95 -7.54 -8.16
C VAL A 186 -11.45 -8.27 -9.42
N GLN A 187 -10.97 -7.88 -10.61
CA GLN A 187 -11.32 -8.58 -11.85
C GLN A 187 -10.82 -10.02 -11.87
N LEU A 188 -9.60 -10.28 -11.36
CA LEU A 188 -9.08 -11.65 -11.21
C LEU A 188 -9.97 -12.48 -10.28
N LEU A 189 -10.36 -11.94 -9.11
CA LEU A 189 -11.27 -12.61 -8.19
C LEU A 189 -12.64 -12.90 -8.81
N GLN A 190 -13.17 -11.98 -9.61
CA GLN A 190 -14.43 -12.19 -10.35
C GLN A 190 -14.30 -13.30 -11.39
N ASN A 191 -13.18 -13.34 -12.10
CA ASN A 191 -12.90 -14.40 -13.08
C ASN A 191 -12.72 -15.76 -12.40
N GLU A 192 -12.04 -15.80 -11.25
CA GLU A 192 -11.91 -16.98 -10.41
C GLU A 192 -13.30 -17.46 -9.94
N GLN A 193 -14.13 -16.56 -9.43
CA GLN A 193 -15.49 -16.85 -8.98
C GLN A 193 -16.36 -17.44 -10.10
N LEU A 194 -16.25 -16.91 -11.31
CA LEU A 194 -16.96 -17.42 -12.48
C LEU A 194 -16.45 -18.82 -12.88
N ALA A 195 -15.13 -19.03 -12.89
CA ALA A 195 -14.53 -20.33 -13.21
C ALA A 195 -14.94 -21.40 -12.20
N ALA A 196 -14.88 -21.09 -10.90
CA ALA A 196 -15.35 -21.95 -9.82
C ALA A 196 -16.83 -22.29 -9.99
N LYS A 197 -17.70 -21.28 -10.17
CA LYS A 197 -19.14 -21.48 -10.39
C LYS A 197 -19.41 -22.43 -11.56
N ASN A 198 -18.71 -22.25 -12.68
CA ASN A 198 -18.89 -23.08 -13.86
C ASN A 198 -18.50 -24.54 -13.61
N LEU A 199 -17.40 -24.78 -12.90
CA LEU A 199 -17.00 -26.13 -12.49
C LEU A 199 -18.06 -26.76 -11.57
N TYR A 200 -18.38 -26.09 -10.46
CA TYR A 200 -19.30 -26.63 -9.45
C TYR A 200 -20.69 -26.94 -10.02
N LEU A 201 -21.29 -26.01 -10.77
CA LEU A 201 -22.61 -26.23 -11.35
C LEU A 201 -22.63 -27.38 -12.36
N ALA A 202 -21.57 -27.54 -13.16
CA ALA A 202 -21.46 -28.66 -14.09
C ALA A 202 -21.37 -29.99 -13.32
N THR A 203 -20.46 -30.09 -12.34
CA THR A 203 -20.26 -31.30 -11.55
C THR A 203 -21.52 -31.70 -10.76
N ILE A 204 -22.20 -30.73 -10.14
CA ILE A 204 -23.47 -30.96 -9.42
C ILE A 204 -24.53 -31.51 -10.37
N LYS A 205 -24.73 -30.85 -11.53
CA LYS A 205 -25.76 -31.26 -12.50
C LYS A 205 -25.53 -32.68 -13.02
N GLU A 206 -24.28 -33.07 -13.24
CA GLU A 206 -23.91 -34.37 -13.79
C GLU A 206 -24.02 -35.51 -12.77
N ASN A 207 -23.82 -35.24 -11.48
CA ASN A 207 -23.64 -36.27 -10.46
C ASN A 207 -24.68 -36.29 -9.34
N VAL A 208 -25.61 -35.32 -9.26
CA VAL A 208 -26.62 -35.21 -8.18
C VAL A 208 -27.44 -36.48 -7.94
N LYS A 209 -27.74 -37.26 -8.99
CA LYS A 209 -28.49 -38.52 -8.87
C LYS A 209 -27.62 -39.74 -8.54
N LYS A 210 -26.31 -39.66 -8.84
CA LYS A 210 -25.37 -40.78 -8.72
C LYS A 210 -24.66 -40.78 -7.37
N GLU A 211 -24.25 -39.59 -6.92
CA GLU A 211 -23.44 -39.40 -5.72
C GLU A 211 -23.97 -38.25 -4.85
N PRO A 212 -25.16 -38.38 -4.25
CA PRO A 212 -25.81 -37.28 -3.54
C PRO A 212 -25.00 -36.76 -2.34
N ILE A 213 -24.29 -37.63 -1.62
CA ILE A 213 -23.44 -37.23 -0.49
C ILE A 213 -22.23 -36.41 -0.98
N THR A 214 -21.56 -36.85 -2.04
CA THR A 214 -20.46 -36.10 -2.67
C THR A 214 -20.92 -34.71 -3.09
N ILE A 215 -22.11 -34.61 -3.68
CA ILE A 215 -22.68 -33.33 -4.10
C ILE A 215 -23.00 -32.40 -2.93
N ILE A 216 -23.49 -32.90 -1.80
CA ILE A 216 -23.69 -32.08 -0.61
C ILE A 216 -22.36 -31.50 -0.11
N LEU A 217 -21.31 -32.33 -0.03
CA LEU A 217 -19.98 -31.88 0.38
C LEU A 217 -19.41 -30.84 -0.59
N LEU A 218 -19.60 -31.07 -1.89
CA LEU A 218 -19.16 -30.17 -2.95
C LEU A 218 -19.89 -28.81 -2.88
N GLN A 219 -21.19 -28.81 -2.58
CA GLN A 219 -21.95 -27.58 -2.43
C GLN A 219 -21.51 -26.79 -1.19
N GLN A 220 -21.24 -27.46 -0.07
CA GLN A 220 -20.68 -26.80 1.11
C GLN A 220 -19.28 -26.22 0.85
N GLN A 221 -18.45 -26.92 0.06
CA GLN A 221 -17.15 -26.42 -0.38
C GLN A 221 -17.32 -25.15 -1.23
N TRP A 222 -18.22 -25.20 -2.21
CA TRP A 222 -18.51 -24.07 -3.07
C TRP A 222 -18.99 -22.84 -2.29
N ASP A 223 -19.90 -23.02 -1.33
CA ASP A 223 -20.41 -21.92 -0.50
C ASP A 223 -19.29 -21.26 0.33
N ARG A 224 -18.37 -22.06 0.89
CA ARG A 224 -17.20 -21.55 1.63
C ARG A 224 -16.26 -20.75 0.72
N GLU A 225 -15.93 -21.30 -0.44
CA GLU A 225 -15.04 -20.63 -1.41
C GLU A 225 -15.65 -19.34 -1.94
N PHE A 226 -16.95 -19.33 -2.23
CA PHE A 226 -17.66 -18.14 -2.69
C PHE A 226 -17.65 -17.04 -1.62
N LYS A 227 -17.87 -17.40 -0.35
CA LYS A 227 -17.78 -16.47 0.77
C LYS A 227 -16.36 -15.90 0.89
N LEU A 228 -15.33 -16.73 0.82
CA LEU A 228 -13.94 -16.30 0.90
C LEU A 228 -13.57 -15.35 -0.26
N LEU A 229 -14.03 -15.62 -1.48
CA LEU A 229 -13.82 -14.73 -2.62
C LEU A 229 -14.51 -13.37 -2.44
N GLU A 230 -15.69 -13.35 -1.82
CA GLU A 230 -16.37 -12.10 -1.49
C GLU A 230 -15.60 -11.31 -0.42
N GLU A 231 -15.14 -11.98 0.63
CA GLU A 231 -14.33 -11.37 1.69
C GLU A 231 -13.04 -10.77 1.12
N ARG A 232 -12.36 -11.46 0.19
CA ARG A 232 -11.17 -10.95 -0.52
C ARG A 232 -11.47 -9.72 -1.37
N LYS A 233 -12.59 -9.70 -2.11
CA LYS A 233 -12.99 -8.52 -2.91
C LYS A 233 -13.26 -7.31 -2.02
N ILE A 234 -13.93 -7.51 -0.89
CA ILE A 234 -14.17 -6.43 0.07
C ILE A 234 -12.83 -5.94 0.63
N ALA A 235 -11.94 -6.85 1.05
CA ALA A 235 -10.64 -6.47 1.60
C ALA A 235 -9.76 -5.74 0.57
N ALA A 236 -9.81 -6.12 -0.71
CA ALA A 236 -9.16 -5.39 -1.80
C ALA A 236 -9.72 -3.96 -1.93
N GLY A 237 -11.05 -3.81 -1.88
CA GLY A 237 -11.70 -2.50 -1.88
C GLY A 237 -11.28 -1.62 -0.70
N THR A 238 -11.35 -2.16 0.52
CA THR A 238 -10.90 -1.47 1.75
C THR A 238 -9.44 -1.05 1.65
N TYR A 239 -8.56 -1.90 1.09
CA TYR A 239 -7.16 -1.55 0.93
C TYR A 239 -6.93 -0.44 -0.11
N ALA A 240 -7.69 -0.43 -1.21
CA ALA A 240 -7.66 0.67 -2.17
C ALA A 240 -8.11 2.00 -1.55
N ASP A 241 -9.07 1.96 -0.62
CA ASP A 241 -9.52 3.12 0.15
C ASP A 241 -8.48 3.59 1.16
N ILE A 242 -7.73 2.67 1.78
CA ILE A 242 -6.55 2.99 2.60
C ILE A 242 -5.53 3.78 1.77
N LEU A 243 -5.13 3.27 0.60
CA LEU A 243 -4.16 3.96 -0.26
C LEU A 243 -4.64 5.34 -0.70
N THR A 244 -5.93 5.47 -1.01
CA THR A 244 -6.57 6.75 -1.34
C THR A 244 -6.55 7.71 -0.16
N THR A 245 -6.81 7.22 1.06
CA THR A 245 -6.78 8.01 2.30
C THR A 245 -5.37 8.50 2.62
N ILE A 246 -4.35 7.65 2.41
CA ILE A 246 -2.93 8.04 2.53
C ILE A 246 -2.60 9.12 1.51
N ALA A 247 -3.07 8.97 0.26
CA ALA A 247 -2.82 9.94 -0.81
C ALA A 247 -3.42 11.31 -0.49
N GLN A 248 -4.65 11.35 0.02
CA GLN A 248 -5.33 12.57 0.45
C GLN A 248 -4.63 13.22 1.65
N GLY A 249 -4.23 12.43 2.66
CA GLY A 249 -3.47 12.93 3.80
C GLY A 249 -2.12 13.51 3.38
N HIS A 250 -1.43 12.86 2.43
CA HIS A 250 -0.19 13.39 1.87
C HIS A 250 -0.41 14.70 1.09
N GLN A 251 -1.46 14.77 0.27
CA GLN A 251 -1.82 15.97 -0.47
C GLN A 251 -2.11 17.14 0.47
N LEU A 252 -2.80 16.90 1.59
CA LEU A 252 -3.01 17.91 2.61
C LEU A 252 -1.68 18.47 3.14
N LEU A 253 -0.72 17.59 3.45
CA LEU A 253 0.59 18.02 3.93
C LEU A 253 1.34 18.86 2.88
N PHE A 254 1.21 18.51 1.61
CA PHE A 254 1.75 19.28 0.50
C PHE A 254 1.10 20.67 0.39
N ASP A 255 -0.23 20.73 0.38
CA ASP A 255 -0.98 21.99 0.26
C ASP A 255 -0.69 22.94 1.44
N LYS A 256 -0.36 22.39 2.60
CA LYS A 256 -0.10 23.13 3.85
C LYS A 256 1.38 23.14 4.23
N GLN A 257 2.30 22.83 3.32
CA GLN A 257 3.74 22.64 3.59
C GLN A 257 4.44 23.82 4.29
N ALA A 258 3.95 25.05 4.11
CA ALA A 258 4.50 26.25 4.76
C ALA A 258 4.10 26.36 6.25
N ARG A 259 3.07 25.62 6.68
CA ARG A 259 2.43 25.72 7.99
C ARG A 259 2.20 24.34 8.64
N LEU A 260 3.11 23.40 8.44
CA LEU A 260 3.01 22.02 8.95
C LEU A 260 2.81 21.93 10.47
N SER A 261 3.32 22.90 11.23
CA SER A 261 3.14 23.01 12.69
C SER A 261 1.88 23.79 13.09
N GLY A 262 0.99 24.12 12.15
CA GLY A 262 -0.27 24.82 12.42
C GLY A 262 -1.27 23.94 13.14
N LYS A 263 -2.09 24.53 14.03
CA LYS A 263 -3.19 23.82 14.72
C LYS A 263 -4.18 23.18 13.74
N GLU A 264 -4.47 23.89 12.63
CA GLU A 264 -5.36 23.43 11.56
C GLU A 264 -4.82 22.15 10.89
N VAL A 265 -3.55 22.16 10.46
CA VAL A 265 -2.89 20.99 9.83
C VAL A 265 -2.88 19.80 10.78
N ARG A 266 -2.59 20.02 12.07
CA ARG A 266 -2.62 18.95 13.07
C ARG A 266 -4.01 18.32 13.19
N LYS A 267 -5.07 19.11 13.20
CA LYS A 267 -6.44 18.60 13.29
C LYS A 267 -6.79 17.82 12.02
N GLU A 268 -6.59 18.43 10.86
CA GLU A 268 -6.97 17.83 9.57
C GLU A 268 -6.20 16.53 9.28
N ILE A 269 -4.90 16.44 9.65
CA ILE A 269 -4.13 15.19 9.46
C ILE A 269 -4.53 14.08 10.46
N LEU A 270 -4.99 14.45 11.67
CA LEU A 270 -5.55 13.49 12.62
C LEU A 270 -6.90 12.95 12.15
N ASP A 271 -7.67 13.71 11.39
CA ASP A 271 -8.91 13.22 10.78
C ASP A 271 -8.59 12.09 9.77
N TYR A 272 -7.51 12.21 8.99
CA TYR A 272 -7.06 11.12 8.11
C TYR A 272 -6.55 9.90 8.89
N THR A 273 -5.84 10.13 9.99
CA THR A 273 -5.42 9.05 10.90
C THR A 273 -6.64 8.28 11.44
N SER A 274 -7.66 9.01 11.88
CA SER A 274 -8.90 8.45 12.42
C SER A 274 -9.71 7.68 11.36
N LYS A 275 -9.61 8.06 10.08
CA LYS A 275 -10.19 7.31 8.96
C LYS A 275 -9.43 6.02 8.65
N LEU A 276 -8.10 6.00 8.81
CA LEU A 276 -7.29 4.82 8.54
C LEU A 276 -7.53 3.70 9.55
N VAL A 277 -7.65 4.02 10.84
CA VAL A 277 -7.79 3.02 11.92
C VAL A 277 -8.93 1.99 11.68
N PRO A 278 -10.18 2.39 11.39
CA PRO A 278 -11.24 1.41 11.14
C PRO A 278 -11.00 0.58 9.88
N LEU A 279 -10.46 1.18 8.81
CA LEU A 279 -10.15 0.45 7.57
C LEU A 279 -9.08 -0.62 7.79
N ILE A 280 -8.08 -0.35 8.64
CA ILE A 280 -7.05 -1.33 9.01
C ILE A 280 -7.68 -2.50 9.77
N GLY A 281 -8.62 -2.21 10.70
CA GLY A 281 -9.36 -3.23 11.44
C GLY A 281 -10.17 -4.16 10.52
N GLU A 282 -10.87 -3.60 9.54
CA GLU A 282 -11.70 -4.38 8.59
C GLU A 282 -10.90 -5.38 7.72
N ILE A 283 -9.62 -5.11 7.47
CA ILE A 283 -8.74 -6.02 6.71
C ILE A 283 -8.20 -7.14 7.61
N HIS A 284 -7.99 -6.88 8.90
CA HIS A 284 -7.41 -7.83 9.84
C HIS A 284 -8.24 -9.12 9.98
N ASP A 285 -9.55 -9.01 9.80
CA ASP A 285 -10.47 -10.14 9.96
C ASP A 285 -10.63 -10.99 8.68
N LYS A 286 -9.98 -10.60 7.57
CA LYS A 286 -10.24 -11.16 6.22
C LYS A 286 -9.04 -11.86 5.59
N PHE A 287 -7.87 -11.82 6.25
CA PHE A 287 -6.64 -12.52 5.89
C PHE A 287 -5.91 -12.98 7.15
#